data_AF-A0A522A9G1-F1
#
_entry.id   AF-A0A522A9G1-F1
#
_cell.length_a   1.000
_cell.length_b   1.000
_cell.length_c   1.000
_cell.angle_alpha   90.00
_cell.angle_beta   90.00
_cell.angle_gamma   90.00
#
_symmetry.space_group_name_H-M   'P 1'
#
loop_
_entity.id
_entity.type
_entity.pdbx_description
1 polymer ?
#
loop_
_entity_poly.entity_id
_entity_poly.type
_entity_poly.pdbx_seq_one_letter_code
_entity_poly.pdbx_strand_id
1 'polypeptide(L)'
;MNIQRASAIVPPEGHFSPAAPSVLPKKKRTSWFERLRHRLARLFFPFKHHIPPNGVTPAEAVATFLSTMAAEAARRLPAWDRMLRAGLYDCGLSYDARHAFFDSHPVEDYHFAGIVALEASRIRGLYPPAEADALLAEIGTHVDTVAKRRDRIVSELVFEIIGRINMSQSPTLQKMPYDIATKAILEQLDIGNNEDTRPLMSDTAFRHAFGEPLATGFRDWWAAFQTRFVLYLPEGEEDGSDSGEMPPVVAAPVPARRPWRPRRAKPF
;
A
#
# COMPACT_ATOMS: atom_id res chain seq x y z
N MET A 1 -1.71 57.73 -21.50
CA MET A 1 -1.59 56.61 -20.55
C MET A 1 -1.28 55.36 -21.39
N ASN A 2 -0.02 54.90 -21.34
CA ASN A 2 0.52 53.91 -22.26
C ASN A 2 0.26 52.49 -21.75
N ILE A 3 -0.41 51.68 -22.57
CA ILE A 3 -0.69 50.25 -22.31
C ILE A 3 0.51 49.45 -22.83
N GLN A 4 1.37 48.98 -21.92
CA GLN A 4 2.41 48.01 -22.27
C GLN A 4 1.82 46.60 -22.29
N ARG A 5 1.74 46.04 -23.51
CA ARG A 5 1.43 44.63 -23.76
C ARG A 5 2.60 43.77 -23.28
N ALA A 6 2.35 42.89 -22.31
CA ALA A 6 3.28 41.84 -21.92
C ALA A 6 3.28 40.74 -23.00
N SER A 7 4.43 40.52 -23.62
CA SER A 7 4.67 39.43 -24.57
C SER A 7 4.64 38.08 -23.85
N ALA A 8 3.83 37.17 -24.38
CA ALA A 8 3.77 35.78 -23.94
C ALA A 8 5.08 35.06 -24.26
N ILE A 9 5.74 34.53 -23.22
CA ILE A 9 6.88 33.62 -23.35
C ILE A 9 6.29 32.24 -23.64
N VAL A 10 6.42 31.80 -24.90
CA VAL A 10 6.11 30.44 -25.34
C VAL A 10 7.23 29.52 -24.82
N PRO A 11 6.94 28.50 -24.00
CA PRO A 11 7.96 27.54 -23.58
C PRO A 11 8.42 26.70 -24.78
N PRO A 12 9.71 26.33 -24.85
CA PRO A 12 10.24 25.52 -25.94
C PRO A 12 9.59 24.14 -25.95
N GLU A 13 9.14 23.72 -27.12
CA GLU A 13 8.63 22.38 -27.39
C GLU A 13 9.66 21.33 -26.97
N GLY A 14 9.40 20.66 -25.85
CA GLY A 14 10.18 19.53 -25.40
C GLY A 14 9.99 18.37 -26.37
N HIS A 15 11.04 18.05 -27.12
CA HIS A 15 11.13 16.81 -27.89
C HIS A 15 10.93 15.62 -26.95
N PHE A 16 9.72 15.07 -26.95
CA PHE A 16 9.41 13.78 -26.35
C PHE A 16 10.16 12.71 -27.15
N SER A 17 11.30 12.28 -26.61
CA SER A 17 11.99 11.09 -27.09
C SER A 17 11.08 9.88 -26.83
N PRO A 18 10.64 9.13 -27.86
CA PRO A 18 9.78 7.98 -27.66
C PRO A 18 10.49 6.96 -26.77
N ALA A 19 9.83 6.57 -25.68
CA ALA A 19 10.32 5.54 -24.78
C ALA A 19 10.67 4.28 -25.58
N ALA A 20 11.91 3.81 -25.43
CA ALA A 20 12.38 2.60 -26.09
C ALA A 20 11.44 1.42 -25.74
N PRO A 21 11.09 0.56 -26.72
CA PRO A 21 10.21 -0.56 -26.48
C PRO A 21 10.80 -1.47 -25.39
N SER A 22 10.00 -1.71 -24.35
CA SER A 22 10.35 -2.61 -23.26
C SER A 22 10.57 -4.02 -23.83
N VAL A 23 11.83 -4.41 -23.94
CA VAL A 23 12.22 -5.76 -24.34
C VAL A 23 11.79 -6.69 -23.22
N LEU A 24 10.61 -7.30 -23.38
CA LEU A 24 10.12 -8.33 -22.47
C LEU A 24 11.20 -9.42 -22.35
N PRO A 25 11.65 -9.75 -21.13
CA PRO A 25 12.72 -10.72 -20.94
C PRO A 25 12.27 -12.08 -21.46
N LYS A 26 13.06 -12.66 -22.38
CA LYS A 26 12.82 -14.00 -22.94
C LYS A 26 12.73 -15.00 -21.78
N LYS A 27 11.53 -15.56 -21.58
CA LYS A 27 11.24 -16.61 -20.59
C LYS A 27 12.25 -17.74 -20.79
N LYS A 28 13.20 -17.90 -19.84
CA LYS A 28 14.18 -18.99 -19.89
C LYS A 28 13.42 -20.32 -19.93
N ARG A 29 13.57 -21.07 -21.04
CA ARG A 29 12.97 -22.40 -21.17
C ARG A 29 13.66 -23.30 -20.13
N THR A 30 12.96 -23.59 -19.03
CA THR A 30 13.38 -24.62 -18.08
C THR A 30 13.59 -25.93 -18.82
N SER A 31 14.80 -26.44 -18.74
CA SER A 31 15.23 -27.65 -19.45
C SER A 31 14.37 -28.83 -19.02
N TRP A 32 14.01 -29.71 -19.95
CA TRP A 32 13.26 -30.94 -19.62
C TRP A 32 14.02 -31.79 -18.57
N PHE A 33 15.35 -31.72 -18.56
CA PHE A 33 16.19 -32.33 -17.52
C PHE A 33 15.96 -31.75 -16.13
N GLU A 34 15.76 -30.43 -15.99
CA GLU A 34 15.43 -29.83 -14.70
C GLU A 34 14.06 -30.31 -14.21
N ARG A 35 13.08 -30.43 -15.10
CA ARG A 35 11.75 -30.96 -14.74
C ARG A 35 11.81 -32.43 -14.33
N LEU A 36 12.60 -33.24 -15.04
CA LEU A 36 12.77 -34.67 -14.73
C LEU A 36 13.54 -34.86 -13.42
N ARG A 37 14.61 -34.10 -13.19
CA ARG A 37 15.36 -34.09 -11.93
C ARG A 37 14.48 -33.68 -10.76
N HIS A 38 13.62 -32.67 -10.96
CA HIS A 38 12.67 -32.22 -9.94
C HIS A 38 11.59 -33.27 -9.65
N ARG A 39 11.13 -34.02 -10.67
CA ARG A 39 10.21 -35.16 -10.51
C ARG A 39 10.86 -36.32 -9.77
N LEU A 40 12.11 -36.66 -10.08
CA LEU A 40 12.85 -37.73 -9.41
C LEU A 40 13.19 -37.35 -7.97
N ALA A 41 13.62 -36.11 -7.72
CA ALA A 41 13.89 -35.64 -6.36
C ALA A 41 12.65 -35.70 -5.44
N ARG A 42 11.45 -35.50 -5.97
CA ARG A 42 10.17 -35.72 -5.25
C ARG A 42 9.93 -37.18 -4.84
N LEU A 43 10.56 -38.15 -5.50
CA LEU A 43 10.39 -39.58 -5.19
C LEU A 43 11.41 -40.08 -4.17
N PHE A 44 12.58 -39.44 -4.08
CA PHE A 44 13.70 -39.93 -3.24
C PHE A 44 13.90 -39.17 -1.93
N PHE A 45 13.31 -37.98 -1.77
CA PHE A 45 13.36 -37.22 -0.52
C PHE A 45 11.96 -37.08 0.07
N PRO A 46 11.75 -37.36 1.37
CA PRO A 46 10.48 -37.07 2.02
C PRO A 46 10.15 -35.60 1.78
N PHE A 47 8.90 -35.33 1.39
CA PHE A 47 8.37 -34.07 0.86
C PHE A 47 8.69 -32.79 1.66
N LYS A 48 9.27 -32.90 2.87
CA LYS A 48 9.46 -31.79 3.81
C LYS A 48 10.26 -30.60 3.27
N HIS A 49 11.21 -30.74 2.33
CA HIS A 49 12.09 -29.61 1.96
C HIS A 49 12.41 -29.49 0.46
N HIS A 50 11.43 -29.59 -0.42
CA HIS A 50 11.66 -29.21 -1.82
C HIS A 50 11.21 -27.77 -2.10
N ILE A 51 12.03 -26.82 -1.63
CA ILE A 51 11.92 -25.40 -1.99
C ILE A 51 12.26 -25.31 -3.49
N PRO A 52 11.34 -24.79 -4.33
CA PRO A 52 11.62 -24.64 -5.76
C PRO A 52 12.84 -23.74 -5.98
N PRO A 53 13.59 -23.91 -7.07
CA PRO A 53 14.62 -22.94 -7.43
C PRO A 53 13.97 -21.56 -7.62
N ASN A 54 14.44 -20.55 -6.87
CA ASN A 54 13.83 -19.21 -6.71
C ASN A 54 12.54 -19.17 -5.86
N GLY A 55 12.31 -20.19 -5.02
CA GLY A 55 11.29 -20.17 -3.99
C GLY A 55 11.60 -19.11 -2.94
N VAL A 56 10.61 -18.27 -2.65
CA VAL A 56 10.69 -17.22 -1.63
C VAL A 56 9.49 -17.37 -0.71
N THR A 57 9.70 -17.27 0.60
CA THR A 57 8.60 -17.30 1.56
C THR A 57 7.79 -16.00 1.51
N PRO A 58 6.52 -16.00 1.95
CA PRO A 58 5.73 -14.76 2.04
C PRO A 58 6.44 -13.67 2.86
N ALA A 59 7.05 -14.02 3.99
CA ALA A 59 7.78 -13.09 4.84
C ALA A 59 8.98 -12.43 4.11
N GLU A 60 9.80 -13.20 3.40
CA GLU A 60 10.93 -12.67 2.61
C GLU A 60 10.47 -11.80 1.44
N ALA A 61 9.40 -12.21 0.75
CA ALA A 61 8.81 -11.44 -0.34
C ALA A 61 8.30 -10.08 0.16
N VAL A 62 7.58 -10.09 1.29
CA VAL A 62 7.05 -8.88 1.93
C VAL A 62 8.15 -8.00 2.50
N ALA A 63 9.19 -8.56 3.11
CA ALA A 63 10.33 -7.78 3.57
C ALA A 63 11.01 -7.01 2.41
N THR A 64 11.20 -7.68 1.27
CA THR A 64 11.76 -7.06 0.06
C THR A 64 10.83 -6.00 -0.51
N PHE A 65 9.53 -6.30 -0.56
CA PHE A 65 8.48 -5.36 -0.98
C PHE A 65 8.47 -4.10 -0.13
N LEU A 66 8.34 -4.23 1.19
CA LEU A 66 8.25 -3.12 2.12
C LEU A 66 9.53 -2.28 2.15
N SER A 67 10.70 -2.91 2.07
CA SER A 67 11.98 -2.18 1.95
C SER A 67 12.02 -1.33 0.69
N THR A 68 11.56 -1.88 -0.45
CA THR A 68 11.46 -1.13 -1.70
C THR A 68 10.47 0.03 -1.55
N MET A 69 9.26 -0.23 -1.03
CA MET A 69 8.24 0.80 -0.85
C MET A 69 8.70 1.91 0.10
N ALA A 70 9.46 1.60 1.16
CA ALA A 70 9.98 2.58 2.10
C ALA A 70 11.01 3.50 1.43
N ALA A 71 11.93 2.95 0.64
CA ALA A 71 12.90 3.74 -0.13
C ALA A 71 12.20 4.65 -1.15
N GLU A 72 11.13 4.16 -1.77
CA GLU A 72 10.32 4.92 -2.71
C GLU A 72 9.50 6.03 -2.04
N ALA A 73 8.91 5.75 -0.88
CA ALA A 73 8.19 6.72 -0.08
C ALA A 73 9.13 7.86 0.34
N ALA A 74 10.32 7.54 0.85
CA ALA A 74 11.32 8.53 1.23
C ALA A 74 11.74 9.42 0.05
N ARG A 75 11.87 8.85 -1.17
CA ARG A 75 12.25 9.62 -2.36
C ARG A 75 11.17 10.62 -2.79
N ARG A 76 9.89 10.24 -2.68
CA ARG A 76 8.75 11.06 -3.14
C ARG A 76 8.21 11.99 -2.07
N LEU A 77 8.51 11.74 -0.80
CA LEU A 77 8.02 12.50 0.34
C LEU A 77 8.19 14.03 0.19
N PRO A 78 9.35 14.58 -0.25
CA PRO A 78 9.50 16.04 -0.33
C PRO A 78 8.55 16.72 -1.33
N ALA A 79 8.20 16.04 -2.42
CA ALA A 79 7.22 16.58 -3.38
C ALA A 79 5.81 16.52 -2.77
N TRP A 80 5.47 15.39 -2.18
CA TRP A 80 4.17 15.17 -1.57
C TRP A 80 3.89 16.10 -0.36
N ASP A 81 4.86 16.25 0.54
CA ASP A 81 4.80 17.18 1.69
C ASP A 81 4.65 18.63 1.22
N ARG A 82 5.36 19.05 0.17
CA ARG A 82 5.23 20.39 -0.41
C ARG A 82 3.81 20.65 -0.92
N MET A 83 3.18 19.66 -1.55
CA MET A 83 1.81 19.79 -2.05
C MET A 83 0.81 19.91 -0.89
N LEU A 84 0.98 19.12 0.18
CA LEU A 84 0.16 19.25 1.39
C LEU A 84 0.29 20.64 2.00
N ARG A 85 1.53 21.12 2.16
CA ARG A 85 1.82 22.45 2.71
C ARG A 85 1.21 23.56 1.86
N ALA A 86 1.30 23.46 0.54
CA ALA A 86 0.69 24.44 -0.37
C ALA A 86 -0.84 24.45 -0.21
N GLY A 87 -1.50 23.29 -0.22
CA GLY A 87 -2.94 23.20 0.00
C GLY A 87 -3.36 23.78 1.36
N LEU A 88 -2.63 23.46 2.43
CA LEU A 88 -2.89 24.02 3.76
C LEU A 88 -2.57 25.52 3.87
N TYR A 89 -1.67 26.04 3.02
CA TYR A 89 -1.38 27.48 2.95
C TYR A 89 -2.53 28.25 2.30
N ASP A 90 -3.16 27.65 1.30
CA ASP A 90 -4.32 28.24 0.62
C ASP A 90 -5.61 28.13 1.46
N CYS A 91 -5.60 27.28 2.49
CA CYS A 91 -6.62 27.26 3.54
C CYS A 91 -6.35 28.39 4.52
N GLY A 92 -7.40 29.08 5.00
CA GLY A 92 -7.31 30.22 5.92
C GLY A 92 -6.73 29.93 7.32
N LEU A 93 -6.02 28.82 7.50
CA LEU A 93 -5.34 28.45 8.74
C LEU A 93 -4.27 29.49 9.11
N SER A 94 -4.22 29.81 10.41
CA SER A 94 -3.13 30.62 10.96
C SER A 94 -1.78 29.91 10.83
N TYR A 95 -0.69 30.65 10.99
CA TYR A 95 0.66 30.07 11.04
C TYR A 95 0.78 28.99 12.13
N ASP A 96 0.32 29.29 13.34
CA ASP A 96 0.39 28.37 14.49
C ASP A 96 -0.46 27.11 14.28
N ALA A 97 -1.66 27.26 13.70
CA ALA A 97 -2.54 26.13 13.43
C ALA A 97 -1.92 25.16 12.39
N ARG A 98 -1.24 25.70 11.38
CA ARG A 98 -0.51 24.87 10.39
C ARG A 98 0.66 24.14 11.01
N HIS A 99 1.43 24.80 11.88
CA HIS A 99 2.53 24.15 12.57
C HIS A 99 2.02 23.01 13.47
N ALA A 100 1.01 23.29 14.29
CA ALA A 100 0.36 22.29 15.13
C ALA A 100 -0.21 21.11 14.34
N PHE A 101 -0.72 21.35 13.12
CA PHE A 101 -1.20 20.29 12.23
C PHE A 101 -0.08 19.31 11.86
N PHE A 102 1.07 19.80 11.42
CA PHE A 102 2.20 18.94 11.05
C PHE A 102 2.86 18.27 12.26
N ASP A 103 2.85 18.93 13.42
CA ASP A 103 3.41 18.37 14.65
C ASP A 103 2.54 17.25 15.23
N SER A 104 1.23 17.27 14.96
CA SER A 104 0.26 16.28 15.48
C SER A 104 0.09 15.05 14.58
N HIS A 105 0.42 15.15 13.28
CA HIS A 105 0.17 14.09 12.32
C HIS A 105 1.48 13.49 11.77
N PRO A 106 1.64 12.16 11.76
CA PRO A 106 2.77 11.50 11.13
C PRO A 106 2.60 11.45 9.60
N VAL A 107 2.78 12.60 8.95
CA VAL A 107 2.58 12.81 7.50
C VAL A 107 3.36 11.80 6.65
N GLU A 108 4.60 11.49 7.06
CA GLU A 108 5.46 10.50 6.38
C GLU A 108 4.87 9.09 6.38
N ASP A 109 4.26 8.70 7.51
CA ASP A 109 3.68 7.36 7.70
C ASP A 109 2.42 7.17 6.84
N TYR A 110 1.60 8.22 6.70
CA TYR A 110 0.42 8.19 5.83
C TYR A 110 0.77 8.12 4.35
N HIS A 111 1.83 8.82 3.93
CA HIS A 111 2.36 8.70 2.58
C HIS A 111 2.88 7.28 2.29
N PHE A 112 3.66 6.71 3.22
CA PHE A 112 4.13 5.33 3.12
C PHE A 112 2.97 4.33 3.06
N ALA A 113 1.96 4.48 3.93
CA ALA A 113 0.75 3.66 3.93
C ALA A 113 0.03 3.71 2.56
N GLY A 114 -0.12 4.90 1.98
CA GLY A 114 -0.74 5.09 0.66
C GLY A 114 -0.04 4.31 -0.45
N ILE A 115 1.30 4.40 -0.51
CA ILE A 115 2.11 3.67 -1.50
C ILE A 115 1.97 2.15 -1.32
N VAL A 116 2.12 1.67 -0.07
CA VAL A 116 2.01 0.25 0.24
C VAL A 116 0.63 -0.28 -0.13
N ALA A 117 -0.44 0.43 0.22
CA ALA A 117 -1.81 0.02 -0.05
C ALA A 117 -2.13 -0.06 -1.55
N LEU A 118 -1.66 0.90 -2.35
CA LEU A 118 -1.89 0.92 -3.80
C LEU A 118 -1.22 -0.25 -4.53
N GLU A 119 -0.04 -0.67 -4.09
CA GLU A 119 0.63 -1.84 -4.65
C GLU A 119 0.06 -3.14 -4.07
N ALA A 120 -0.20 -3.19 -2.77
CA ALA A 120 -0.76 -4.37 -2.10
C ALA A 120 -2.19 -4.69 -2.55
N SER A 121 -2.99 -3.70 -2.97
CA SER A 121 -4.35 -3.94 -3.50
C SER A 121 -4.35 -4.81 -4.77
N ARG A 122 -3.21 -4.93 -5.46
CA ARG A 122 -3.08 -5.76 -6.67
C ARG A 122 -2.82 -7.24 -6.35
N ILE A 123 -2.38 -7.57 -5.13
CA ILE A 123 -1.96 -8.93 -4.75
C ILE A 123 -3.07 -9.94 -5.06
N ARG A 124 -4.32 -9.65 -4.69
CA ARG A 124 -5.47 -10.55 -4.90
C ARG A 124 -5.81 -10.79 -6.37
N GLY A 125 -5.42 -9.88 -7.27
CA GLY A 125 -5.58 -10.07 -8.71
C GLY A 125 -4.44 -10.85 -9.36
N LEU A 126 -3.32 -11.00 -8.65
CA LEU A 126 -2.09 -11.61 -9.18
C LEU A 126 -1.83 -13.01 -8.60
N TYR A 127 -2.22 -13.27 -7.35
CA TYR A 127 -1.89 -14.49 -6.63
C TYR A 127 -3.16 -15.32 -6.31
N PRO A 128 -3.04 -16.66 -6.20
CA PRO A 128 -4.09 -17.51 -5.64
C PRO A 128 -4.53 -17.04 -4.24
N PRO A 129 -5.77 -17.32 -3.80
CA PRO A 129 -6.30 -16.80 -2.54
C PRO A 129 -5.43 -17.10 -1.31
N ALA A 130 -4.94 -18.32 -1.15
CA ALA A 130 -4.09 -18.70 -0.03
C ALA A 130 -2.75 -17.94 -0.01
N GLU A 131 -2.12 -17.76 -1.17
CA GLU A 131 -0.88 -16.98 -1.30
C GLU A 131 -1.13 -15.50 -1.04
N ALA A 132 -2.23 -14.96 -1.57
CA ALA A 132 -2.61 -13.57 -1.39
C ALA A 132 -2.88 -13.25 0.10
N ASP A 133 -3.60 -14.12 0.80
CA ASP A 133 -3.90 -13.93 2.22
C ASP A 133 -2.64 -14.07 3.08
N ALA A 134 -1.72 -15.00 2.76
CA ALA A 134 -0.42 -15.10 3.42
C ALA A 134 0.41 -13.82 3.24
N LEU A 135 0.52 -13.30 2.02
CA LEU A 135 1.23 -12.04 1.76
C LEU A 135 0.61 -10.85 2.50
N LEU A 136 -0.71 -10.73 2.47
CA LEU A 136 -1.41 -9.64 3.16
C LEU A 136 -1.23 -9.76 4.69
N ALA A 137 -1.29 -10.96 5.25
CA ALA A 137 -1.03 -11.17 6.67
C ALA A 137 0.40 -10.74 7.08
N GLU A 138 1.39 -11.08 6.26
CA GLU A 138 2.79 -10.65 6.45
C GLU A 138 2.95 -9.13 6.33
N ILE A 139 2.26 -8.49 5.37
CA ILE A 139 2.25 -7.02 5.25
C ILE A 139 1.69 -6.41 6.54
N GLY A 140 0.55 -6.91 7.03
CA GLY A 140 -0.05 -6.41 8.27
C GLY A 140 0.83 -6.60 9.51
N THR A 141 1.67 -7.63 9.52
CA THR A 141 2.59 -7.92 10.62
C THR A 141 3.82 -7.00 10.60
N HIS A 142 4.35 -6.69 9.40
CA HIS A 142 5.64 -6.04 9.27
C HIS A 142 5.59 -4.55 8.92
N VAL A 143 4.50 -4.04 8.36
CA VAL A 143 4.46 -2.66 7.81
C VAL A 143 4.71 -1.59 8.86
N ASP A 144 4.12 -1.71 10.07
CA ASP A 144 4.34 -0.73 11.15
C ASP A 144 5.80 -0.75 11.64
N THR A 145 6.42 -1.95 11.68
CA THR A 145 7.83 -2.10 12.08
C THR A 145 8.76 -1.42 11.08
N VAL A 146 8.48 -1.54 9.78
CA VAL A 146 9.26 -0.85 8.71
C VAL A 146 9.09 0.67 8.80
N ALA A 147 7.89 1.15 9.16
CA ALA A 147 7.64 2.55 9.48
C ALA A 147 8.24 3.01 10.83
N LYS A 148 9.00 2.15 11.52
CA LYS A 148 9.60 2.41 12.85
C LYS A 148 8.56 2.75 13.93
N ARG A 149 7.33 2.25 13.78
CA ARG A 149 6.23 2.43 14.73
C ARG A 149 6.06 1.20 15.62
N ARG A 150 5.45 1.42 16.78
CA ARG A 150 5.05 0.37 17.74
C ARG A 150 3.54 0.20 17.86
N ASP A 151 2.77 1.17 17.37
CA ASP A 151 1.33 1.09 17.23
C ASP A 151 0.95 0.56 15.84
N ARG A 152 -0.36 0.42 15.57
CA ARG A 152 -0.90 -0.19 14.35
C ARG A 152 -1.45 0.81 13.34
N ILE A 153 -1.01 2.07 13.40
CA ILE A 153 -1.60 3.15 12.59
C ILE A 153 -1.36 2.93 11.09
N VAL A 154 -0.18 2.46 10.69
CA VAL A 154 0.16 2.28 9.27
C VAL A 154 -0.55 1.06 8.72
N SER A 155 -0.54 -0.07 9.44
CA SER A 155 -1.27 -1.27 9.01
C SER A 155 -2.77 -1.02 8.90
N GLU A 156 -3.39 -0.36 9.89
CA GLU A 156 -4.82 -0.02 9.86
C GLU A 156 -5.17 0.83 8.62
N LEU A 157 -4.39 1.88 8.34
CA LEU A 157 -4.60 2.73 7.17
C LEU A 157 -4.37 1.98 5.84
N VAL A 158 -3.35 1.12 5.78
CA VAL A 158 -3.08 0.29 4.59
C VAL A 158 -4.30 -0.57 4.26
N PHE A 159 -4.84 -1.30 5.24
CA PHE A 159 -5.99 -2.16 5.02
C PHE A 159 -7.29 -1.40 4.79
N GLU A 160 -7.45 -0.24 5.41
CA GLU A 160 -8.57 0.65 5.13
C GLU A 160 -8.57 1.08 3.64
N ILE A 161 -7.42 1.52 3.12
CA ILE A 161 -7.27 1.93 1.72
C ILE A 161 -7.51 0.75 0.78
N ILE A 162 -6.90 -0.42 1.05
CA ILE A 162 -7.12 -1.65 0.26
C ILE A 162 -8.61 -2.01 0.24
N GLY A 163 -9.28 -1.98 1.39
CA GLY A 163 -10.70 -2.26 1.52
C GLY A 163 -11.54 -1.31 0.66
N ARG A 164 -11.28 -0.01 0.73
CA ARG A 164 -11.97 1.01 -0.08
C ARG A 164 -11.73 0.84 -1.58
N ILE A 165 -10.50 0.53 -1.99
CA ILE A 165 -10.17 0.27 -3.41
C ILE A 165 -10.95 -0.95 -3.91
N ASN A 166 -10.94 -2.05 -3.16
CA ASN A 166 -11.64 -3.28 -3.55
C ASN A 166 -13.16 -3.08 -3.65
N MET A 167 -13.75 -2.30 -2.73
CA MET A 167 -15.19 -1.96 -2.79
C MET A 167 -15.54 -1.06 -3.98
N SER A 168 -14.61 -0.21 -4.43
CA SER A 168 -14.83 0.70 -5.56
C SER A 168 -14.69 0.07 -6.94
N GLN A 169 -14.16 -1.16 -7.06
CA GLN A 169 -13.99 -1.84 -8.35
C GLN A 169 -15.31 -2.31 -8.98
N SER A 170 -16.45 -1.83 -8.50
CA SER A 170 -17.76 -2.04 -9.11
C SER A 170 -17.80 -1.47 -10.54
N PRO A 171 -18.41 -2.17 -11.51
CA PRO A 171 -18.50 -1.73 -12.91
C PRO A 171 -19.21 -0.38 -13.11
N THR A 172 -19.93 0.11 -12.11
CA THR A 172 -20.69 1.36 -12.16
C THR A 172 -19.93 2.60 -11.68
N LEU A 173 -18.82 2.45 -10.95
CA LEU A 173 -18.10 3.57 -10.32
C LEU A 173 -16.59 3.38 -10.47
N GLN A 174 -16.06 3.61 -11.67
CA GLN A 174 -14.62 3.54 -11.92
C GLN A 174 -13.92 4.80 -11.40
N LYS A 175 -13.64 4.85 -10.09
CA LYS A 175 -12.72 5.84 -9.51
C LYS A 175 -11.29 5.33 -9.61
N MET A 176 -10.34 6.23 -9.83
CA MET A 176 -8.94 5.85 -9.86
C MET A 176 -8.48 5.43 -8.45
N PRO A 177 -7.72 4.32 -8.28
CA PRO A 177 -7.29 3.85 -6.96
C PRO A 177 -6.54 4.90 -6.14
N TYR A 178 -5.72 5.74 -6.79
CA TYR A 178 -4.96 6.78 -6.11
C TYR A 178 -5.85 7.90 -5.55
N ASP A 179 -6.99 8.21 -6.17
CA ASP A 179 -7.95 9.19 -5.63
C ASP A 179 -8.59 8.65 -4.34
N ILE A 180 -8.81 7.34 -4.26
CA ILE A 180 -9.38 6.68 -3.08
C ILE A 180 -8.37 6.67 -1.94
N ALA A 181 -7.12 6.31 -2.23
CA ALA A 181 -6.02 6.38 -1.27
C ALA A 181 -5.83 7.81 -0.76
N THR A 182 -5.79 8.78 -1.66
CA THR A 182 -5.71 10.22 -1.35
C THR A 182 -6.83 10.64 -0.41
N LYS A 183 -8.08 10.31 -0.74
CA LYS A 183 -9.22 10.67 0.10
C LYS A 183 -9.12 10.05 1.51
N ALA A 184 -8.74 8.78 1.62
CA ALA A 184 -8.57 8.12 2.92
C ALA A 184 -7.46 8.77 3.75
N ILE A 185 -6.33 9.14 3.13
CA ILE A 185 -5.23 9.84 3.81
C ILE A 185 -5.68 11.22 4.30
N LEU A 186 -6.38 11.99 3.47
CA LEU A 186 -6.88 13.31 3.87
C LEU A 186 -7.90 13.21 5.01
N GLU A 187 -8.72 12.15 5.04
CA GLU A 187 -9.63 11.87 6.16
C GLU A 187 -8.87 11.53 7.46
N GLN A 188 -7.80 10.73 7.39
CA GLN A 188 -6.96 10.42 8.56
C GLN A 188 -6.15 11.63 9.05
N LEU A 189 -5.85 12.56 8.16
CA LEU A 189 -5.26 13.87 8.48
C LEU A 189 -6.27 14.86 9.07
N ASP A 190 -7.52 14.45 9.33
CA ASP A 190 -8.58 15.29 9.89
C ASP A 190 -8.98 16.50 9.02
N ILE A 191 -8.56 16.54 7.74
CA ILE A 191 -8.77 17.68 6.84
C ILE A 191 -10.25 17.93 6.57
N GLY A 192 -11.09 16.88 6.62
CA GLY A 192 -12.54 17.01 6.43
C GLY A 192 -13.31 17.56 7.65
N ASN A 193 -12.76 17.40 8.86
CA ASN A 193 -13.46 17.76 10.09
C ASN A 193 -13.22 19.23 10.47
N ASN A 194 -12.05 19.78 10.16
CA ASN A 194 -11.75 21.19 10.35
C ASN A 194 -12.42 22.06 9.26
N GLU A 195 -13.18 23.08 9.67
CA GLU A 195 -13.88 24.01 8.77
C GLU A 195 -12.94 24.71 7.78
N ASP A 196 -11.75 25.09 8.23
CA ASP A 196 -10.79 25.86 7.44
C ASP A 196 -10.16 25.01 6.31
N THR A 197 -10.00 23.70 6.54
CA THR A 197 -9.36 22.77 5.59
C THR A 197 -10.34 21.95 4.77
N ARG A 198 -11.62 21.92 5.17
CA ARG A 198 -12.70 21.20 4.48
C ARG A 198 -12.78 21.50 2.98
N PRO A 199 -12.53 22.73 2.48
CA PRO A 199 -12.55 23.00 1.05
C PRO A 199 -11.58 22.13 0.23
N LEU A 200 -10.45 21.71 0.80
CA LEU A 200 -9.49 20.80 0.14
C LEU A 200 -10.08 19.43 -0.17
N MET A 201 -11.04 18.96 0.62
CA MET A 201 -11.72 17.69 0.37
C MET A 201 -12.58 17.74 -0.90
N SER A 202 -13.09 18.93 -1.26
CA SER A 202 -13.88 19.16 -2.47
C SER A 202 -13.04 19.61 -3.67
N ASP A 203 -11.85 20.16 -3.42
CA ASP A 203 -10.95 20.57 -4.49
C ASP A 203 -10.39 19.35 -5.25
N THR A 204 -10.88 19.18 -6.46
CA THR A 204 -10.50 18.05 -7.32
C THR A 204 -9.10 18.25 -7.92
N ALA A 205 -8.69 19.49 -8.20
CA ALA A 205 -7.36 19.78 -8.71
C ALA A 205 -6.31 19.49 -7.62
N PHE A 206 -6.56 19.95 -6.39
CA PHE A 206 -5.69 19.63 -5.25
C PHE A 206 -5.58 18.13 -5.01
N ARG A 207 -6.70 17.40 -4.94
CA ARG A 207 -6.67 15.95 -4.69
C ARG A 207 -5.93 15.18 -5.78
N HIS A 208 -6.12 15.52 -7.05
CA HIS A 208 -5.38 14.88 -8.14
C HIS A 208 -3.89 15.19 -8.07
N ALA A 209 -3.53 16.44 -7.83
CA ALA A 209 -2.14 16.86 -7.71
C ALA A 209 -1.49 16.15 -6.50
N PHE A 210 -2.15 16.14 -5.35
CA PHE A 210 -1.69 15.45 -4.14
C PHE A 210 -1.60 13.93 -4.29
N GLY A 211 -2.46 13.32 -5.11
CA GLY A 211 -2.45 11.90 -5.44
C GLY A 211 -1.44 11.52 -6.53
N GLU A 212 -0.93 12.46 -7.31
CA GLU A 212 0.01 12.19 -8.42
C GLU A 212 1.31 11.51 -7.95
N PRO A 213 1.96 11.93 -6.84
CA PRO A 213 3.12 11.21 -6.30
C PRO A 213 2.82 9.75 -5.94
N LEU A 214 1.59 9.45 -5.55
CA LEU A 214 1.15 8.07 -5.26
C LEU A 214 0.91 7.29 -6.56
N ALA A 215 0.35 7.93 -7.60
CA ALA A 215 0.02 7.30 -8.88
C ALA A 215 1.24 6.99 -9.77
N THR A 216 2.32 7.75 -9.59
CA THR A 216 3.62 7.60 -10.28
C THR A 216 4.56 6.61 -9.57
N GLY A 217 4.07 5.95 -8.50
CA GLY A 217 4.71 4.82 -7.83
C GLY A 217 4.84 3.58 -8.71
N PHE A 218 5.75 2.67 -8.34
CA PHE A 218 6.13 1.44 -9.06
C PHE A 218 4.93 0.63 -9.55
N ARG A 219 4.45 0.95 -10.76
CA ARG A 219 3.45 0.12 -11.40
C ARG A 219 4.09 -1.25 -11.60
N ASP A 220 3.43 -2.26 -11.05
CA ASP A 220 3.67 -3.67 -11.36
C ASP A 220 4.82 -4.32 -10.59
N TRP A 221 5.16 -3.84 -9.38
CA TRP A 221 6.19 -4.47 -8.54
C TRP A 221 5.89 -5.97 -8.32
N TRP A 222 4.66 -6.28 -7.92
CA TRP A 222 4.24 -7.68 -7.69
C TRP A 222 4.26 -8.52 -8.96
N ALA A 223 3.89 -7.96 -10.11
CA ALA A 223 3.97 -8.68 -11.37
C ALA A 223 5.43 -8.93 -11.78
N ALA A 224 6.31 -7.93 -11.61
CA ALA A 224 7.75 -8.09 -11.83
C ALA A 224 8.36 -9.13 -10.87
N PHE A 225 7.92 -9.16 -9.61
CA PHE A 225 8.32 -10.18 -8.64
C PHE A 225 7.94 -11.60 -9.12
N GLN A 226 6.69 -11.81 -9.57
CA GLN A 226 6.23 -13.10 -10.11
C GLN A 226 7.04 -13.59 -11.32
N THR A 227 7.65 -12.69 -12.10
CA THR A 227 8.50 -13.11 -13.22
C THR A 227 9.83 -13.72 -12.78
N ARG A 228 10.28 -13.44 -11.55
CA ARG A 228 11.60 -13.81 -11.04
C ARG A 228 11.54 -14.86 -9.93
N PHE A 229 10.50 -14.83 -9.11
CA PHE A 229 10.38 -15.65 -7.90
C PHE A 229 9.07 -16.43 -7.89
N VAL A 230 9.08 -17.56 -7.17
CA VAL A 230 7.90 -18.38 -6.92
C VAL A 230 7.61 -18.31 -5.43
N LEU A 231 6.37 -18.01 -5.05
CA LEU A 231 6.00 -18.07 -3.64
C LEU A 231 5.95 -19.52 -3.18
N TYR A 232 6.63 -19.79 -2.08
CA TYR A 232 6.61 -21.07 -1.40
C TYR A 232 5.93 -20.88 -0.05
N LEU A 233 4.72 -21.42 0.08
CA LEU A 233 4.06 -21.53 1.38
C LEU A 233 4.59 -22.83 2.00
N PRO A 234 5.32 -22.77 3.13
CA PRO A 234 5.59 -23.98 3.88
C PRO A 234 4.24 -24.60 4.21
N GLU A 235 4.08 -25.90 3.94
CA GLU A 235 2.96 -26.66 4.50
C GLU A 235 3.04 -26.40 5.99
N GLY A 236 2.05 -25.67 6.52
CA GLY A 236 1.97 -25.47 7.97
C GLY A 236 2.12 -26.85 8.57
N GLU A 237 3.00 -26.98 9.57
CA GLU A 237 2.92 -28.15 10.43
C GLU A 237 1.44 -28.21 10.79
N GLU A 238 0.72 -29.21 10.27
CA GLU A 238 -0.63 -29.49 10.72
C GLU A 238 -0.42 -29.60 12.22
N ASP A 239 -0.72 -28.51 12.94
CA ASP A 239 -0.75 -28.50 14.39
C ASP A 239 -1.56 -29.75 14.65
N GLY A 240 -0.87 -30.76 15.20
CA GLY A 240 -1.44 -32.04 15.52
C GLY A 240 -2.46 -31.70 16.59
N SER A 241 -3.60 -31.21 16.14
CA SER A 241 -4.80 -30.93 16.87
C SER A 241 -5.29 -32.32 17.12
N ASP A 242 -4.64 -32.92 18.12
CA ASP A 242 -5.11 -33.96 18.99
C ASP A 242 -6.62 -33.78 19.00
N SER A 243 -7.29 -34.63 18.23
CA SER A 243 -8.72 -34.78 18.22
C SER A 243 -9.15 -35.43 19.54
N GLY A 244 -8.64 -34.89 20.65
CA GLY A 244 -9.15 -35.05 21.99
C GLY A 244 -10.48 -34.32 22.02
N GLU A 245 -11.49 -35.04 21.55
CA GLU A 245 -12.88 -35.00 22.02
C GLU A 245 -13.09 -33.94 23.11
N MET A 246 -13.33 -32.70 22.70
CA MET A 246 -13.63 -31.64 23.65
C MET A 246 -14.99 -31.96 24.28
N PRO A 247 -15.10 -32.03 25.63
CA PRO A 247 -16.38 -32.15 26.29
C PRO A 247 -17.26 -30.95 25.90
N PRO A 248 -18.60 -31.12 25.86
CA PRO A 248 -19.52 -30.10 25.39
C PRO A 248 -19.34 -28.81 26.20
N VAL A 249 -18.78 -27.79 25.56
CA VAL A 249 -18.64 -26.45 26.13
C VAL A 249 -20.03 -25.84 26.22
N VAL A 250 -20.55 -25.74 27.44
CA VAL A 250 -21.74 -24.94 27.76
C VAL A 250 -21.46 -23.51 27.34
N ALA A 251 -22.17 -23.04 26.33
CA ALA A 251 -21.97 -21.70 25.76
C ALA A 251 -22.19 -20.63 26.83
N ALA A 252 -21.09 -20.01 27.27
CA ALA A 252 -21.17 -18.80 28.06
C ALA A 252 -21.77 -17.67 27.18
N PRO A 253 -22.67 -16.84 27.73
CA PRO A 253 -23.30 -15.76 26.97
C PRO A 253 -22.24 -14.79 26.44
N VAL A 254 -22.23 -14.63 25.11
CA VAL A 254 -21.35 -13.69 24.40
C VAL A 254 -21.60 -12.27 24.96
N PRO A 255 -20.61 -11.61 25.58
CA PRO A 255 -20.78 -10.24 26.02
C PRO A 255 -20.96 -9.34 24.80
N ALA A 256 -22.01 -8.52 24.83
CA ALA A 256 -22.32 -7.58 23.76
C ALA A 256 -21.09 -6.73 23.41
N ARG A 257 -20.71 -6.73 22.13
CA ARG A 257 -19.65 -5.88 21.59
C ARG A 257 -19.95 -4.43 21.94
N ARG A 258 -19.13 -3.83 22.81
CA ARG A 258 -19.24 -2.41 23.14
C ARG A 258 -18.91 -1.60 21.88
N PRO A 259 -19.75 -0.65 21.46
CA PRO A 259 -19.42 0.25 20.36
C PRO A 259 -18.16 1.04 20.72
N TRP A 260 -17.21 1.07 19.79
CA TRP A 260 -15.96 1.81 19.91
C TRP A 260 -16.25 3.29 20.16
N ARG A 261 -15.61 3.88 21.19
CA ARG A 261 -15.65 5.33 21.44
C ARG A 261 -14.25 5.89 21.26
N PRO A 262 -14.05 6.93 20.43
CA PRO A 262 -12.78 7.61 20.34
C PRO A 262 -12.43 8.22 21.71
N ARG A 263 -11.19 7.96 22.15
CA ARG A 263 -10.65 8.42 23.43
C ARG A 263 -10.43 9.94 23.30
N ARG A 264 -11.31 10.75 23.90
CA ARG A 264 -11.11 12.22 23.96
C ARG A 264 -9.74 12.52 24.55
N ALA A 265 -8.92 13.26 23.81
CA ALA A 265 -7.68 13.83 24.30
C ALA A 265 -7.98 14.64 25.58
N LYS A 266 -7.16 14.46 26.61
CA LYS A 266 -7.24 15.29 27.82
C LYS A 266 -6.75 16.70 27.44
N PRO A 267 -7.50 17.76 27.77
CA PRO A 267 -6.94 19.10 27.71
C PRO A 267 -5.81 19.20 28.75
N PHE A 268 -4.69 19.78 28.33
CA PHE A 268 -3.63 20.25 29.23
C PHE A 268 -4.08 21.52 29.94
#